data_AF-K6H537-F1
#
_entry.id   AF-K6H537-F1
#
_cell.length_a   1.000
_cell.length_b   1.000
_cell.length_c   1.000
_cell.angle_alpha   90.00
_cell.angle_beta   90.00
_cell.angle_gamma   90.00
#
_symmetry.space_group_name_H-M   'P 1'
#
loop_
_entity.id
_entity.type
_entity.pdbx_description
1 polymer ?
#
loop_
_entity_poly.entity_id
_entity_poly.type
_entity_poly.pdbx_seq_one_letter_code
_entity_poly.pdbx_strand_id
1 'polypeptide(L)'
;MPNLTAQDAGPGPRRRTPVRQPGATVHREHAAQKAAPGPTRRILAALACLACLLGTACGQDEAPKTAGAPKATAPAATPAKTAQSSPTPQPSSSPQARAKRLLVVGDSLSISLGEQLEHALAGTPGLDFTRDGQRSTGLSRPELLDWPARLRELVAKSPPDMVVIMIGANDVMPLTAADGSRVYFDQPAWAETYAAKARELVAICRQANPETAISWVGAPSMGDAALNAGVKRVNAVLAKMCAEAGCRFIDAETAFSDQEGRYTRHAKDAATGEATAIRTADGVHLTEAGARLLAGVTAASLAGKEQLPPAAGLDELRAQARDLRPMPDPVSQTPRETPGKSKAKAKVRASGKVYSVRDGDTFRLIAKRMGVSEDDLIALNPDADPRRLSIGQSLRLPVRRR
;
A
#
# COMPACT_ATOMS: atom_id res chain seq x y z
N MET A 1 -7.55 82.04 28.90
CA MET A 1 -6.81 83.23 29.39
C MET A 1 -5.84 82.79 30.46
N PRO A 2 -4.62 83.37 30.56
CA PRO A 2 -3.39 83.18 29.74
C PRO A 2 -2.57 81.96 30.23
N ASN A 3 -1.33 81.61 29.85
CA ASN A 3 -0.33 81.97 28.80
C ASN A 3 0.40 80.65 28.41
N LEU A 4 1.22 80.44 27.37
CA LEU A 4 2.14 81.21 26.50
C LEU A 4 3.58 81.50 27.02
N THR A 5 4.55 80.69 26.58
CA THR A 5 5.89 81.11 26.09
C THR A 5 6.56 80.04 25.19
N ALA A 6 7.05 80.53 24.03
CA ALA A 6 8.10 80.09 23.10
C ALA A 6 8.90 78.78 23.37
N GLN A 7 9.06 77.85 22.41
CA GLN A 7 9.92 77.87 21.20
C GLN A 7 11.44 77.99 21.46
N ASP A 8 12.18 76.91 21.16
CA ASP A 8 13.34 76.96 20.25
C ASP A 8 13.62 75.57 19.61
N ALA A 9 14.38 75.52 18.51
CA ALA A 9 14.50 74.35 17.63
C ALA A 9 15.88 73.64 17.66
N GLY A 10 15.88 72.32 17.44
CA GLY A 10 17.08 71.48 17.31
C GLY A 10 17.02 70.53 16.10
N PRO A 11 18.14 70.18 15.44
CA PRO A 11 18.13 69.68 14.06
C PRO A 11 17.94 68.16 13.92
N GLY A 12 17.10 67.75 12.96
CA GLY A 12 16.88 66.34 12.61
C GLY A 12 17.89 65.78 11.58
N PRO A 13 18.37 64.52 11.72
CA PRO A 13 19.29 63.90 10.78
C PRO A 13 18.59 63.20 9.60
N ARG A 14 18.60 63.92 8.46
CA ARG A 14 18.83 63.44 7.08
C ARG A 14 18.37 62.00 6.70
N ARG A 15 17.35 61.93 5.84
CA ARG A 15 17.00 60.75 5.03
C ARG A 15 18.20 60.31 4.17
N ARG A 16 18.50 59.01 4.12
CA ARG A 16 19.49 58.43 3.19
C ARG A 16 18.83 58.16 1.83
N THR A 17 19.32 58.82 0.79
CA THR A 17 19.08 58.45 -0.63
C THR A 17 19.90 57.22 -1.01
N PRO A 18 19.34 56.25 -1.77
CA PRO A 18 20.11 55.13 -2.29
C PRO A 18 21.01 55.57 -3.45
N VAL A 19 22.30 55.23 -3.38
CA VAL A 19 23.26 55.49 -4.45
C VAL A 19 23.10 54.45 -5.56
N ARG A 20 23.03 54.92 -6.80
CA ARG A 20 22.88 54.12 -8.03
C ARG A 20 24.28 53.75 -8.56
N GLN A 21 24.65 52.47 -8.52
CA GLN A 21 25.87 51.99 -9.19
C GLN A 21 25.62 51.76 -10.70
N PRO A 22 26.57 52.10 -11.59
CA PRO A 22 26.42 51.91 -13.02
C PRO A 22 26.97 50.56 -13.54
N GLY A 23 26.25 49.97 -14.49
CA GLY A 23 26.82 49.25 -15.63
C GLY A 23 27.68 48.00 -15.39
N ALA A 24 27.03 46.85 -15.22
CA ALA A 24 27.62 45.54 -15.59
C ALA A 24 26.77 44.90 -16.69
N THR A 25 27.19 45.09 -17.94
CA THR A 25 26.48 44.59 -19.13
C THR A 25 26.72 43.10 -19.31
N VAL A 26 25.84 42.26 -18.75
CA VAL A 26 25.83 40.81 -19.06
C VAL A 26 24.89 40.57 -20.22
N HIS A 27 25.43 40.13 -21.36
CA HIS A 27 24.66 39.78 -22.54
C HIS A 27 23.65 38.67 -22.23
N ARG A 28 22.36 38.99 -22.35
CA ARG A 28 21.28 38.01 -22.29
C ARG A 28 21.11 37.37 -23.67
N GLU A 29 21.96 36.40 -24.00
CA GLU A 29 21.76 35.60 -25.21
C GLU A 29 20.49 34.78 -25.08
N HIS A 30 19.46 35.18 -25.83
CA HIS A 30 18.28 34.37 -26.08
C HIS A 30 18.66 33.22 -27.02
N ALA A 31 19.21 32.14 -26.47
CA ALA A 31 19.33 30.87 -27.16
C ALA A 31 17.94 30.25 -27.36
N ALA A 32 17.26 30.66 -28.44
CA ALA A 32 16.01 30.08 -28.87
C ALA A 32 16.23 28.63 -29.35
N GLN A 33 16.10 27.66 -28.44
CA GLN A 33 16.07 26.25 -28.82
C GLN A 33 14.74 25.95 -29.54
N LYS A 34 14.85 25.85 -30.87
CA LYS A 34 13.76 25.43 -31.75
C LYS A 34 13.21 24.09 -31.30
N ALA A 35 11.91 24.04 -31.02
CA ALA A 35 11.20 22.78 -30.88
C ALA A 35 11.26 22.00 -32.21
N ALA A 36 11.85 20.81 -32.20
CA ALA A 36 11.70 19.83 -33.27
C ALA A 36 10.41 19.03 -33.04
N PRO A 37 9.66 18.66 -34.10
CA PRO A 37 8.33 18.07 -33.96
C PRO A 37 8.40 16.62 -33.44
N GLY A 38 7.49 16.27 -32.54
CA GLY A 38 7.31 14.88 -32.11
C GLY A 38 6.73 14.00 -33.23
N PRO A 39 7.05 12.70 -33.28
CA PRO A 39 6.48 11.79 -34.26
C PRO A 39 5.01 11.47 -33.91
N THR A 40 4.11 11.89 -34.79
CA THR A 40 2.69 11.54 -34.76
C THR A 40 2.48 10.03 -34.81
N ARG A 41 1.50 9.53 -34.04
CA ARG A 41 1.04 8.14 -34.10
C ARG A 41 0.69 7.75 -35.54
N ARG A 42 1.26 6.64 -36.03
CA ARG A 42 0.66 5.85 -37.12
C ARG A 42 0.29 4.47 -36.58
N ILE A 43 -1.01 4.21 -36.55
CA ILE A 43 -1.57 2.88 -36.30
C ILE A 43 -1.41 2.11 -37.62
N LEU A 44 -0.72 0.96 -37.58
CA LEU A 44 -0.90 -0.09 -38.57
C LEU A 44 -1.21 -1.39 -37.83
N ALA A 45 -2.35 -1.99 -38.18
CA ALA A 45 -2.64 -3.36 -37.83
C ALA A 45 -1.87 -4.29 -38.78
N ALA A 46 -1.33 -5.39 -38.24
CA ALA A 46 -0.85 -6.53 -39.02
C ALA A 46 -1.40 -7.80 -38.38
N LEU A 47 -2.35 -8.41 -39.08
CA LEU A 47 -3.00 -9.69 -38.76
C LEU A 47 -2.38 -10.78 -39.66
N ALA A 48 -2.51 -12.04 -39.26
CA ALA A 48 -2.10 -13.25 -39.99
C ALA A 48 -0.57 -13.54 -40.01
N CYS A 49 -0.09 -14.78 -40.17
CA CYS A 49 -0.76 -16.02 -40.58
C CYS A 49 -0.51 -17.21 -39.64
N LEU A 50 -1.49 -18.13 -39.65
CA LEU A 50 -1.39 -19.53 -39.21
C LEU A 50 -0.91 -20.41 -40.38
N ALA A 51 0.01 -21.34 -40.14
CA ALA A 51 0.25 -22.54 -40.95
C ALA A 51 0.93 -23.60 -40.05
N CYS A 52 0.25 -24.67 -39.64
CA CYS A 52 -0.08 -25.88 -40.41
C CYS A 52 1.09 -26.87 -40.53
N LEU A 53 1.04 -27.91 -39.70
CA LEU A 53 1.50 -29.25 -40.05
C LEU A 53 0.37 -30.23 -39.73
N LEU A 54 -0.21 -30.82 -40.78
CA LEU A 54 -1.15 -31.94 -40.70
C LEU A 54 -0.50 -33.17 -41.36
N GLY A 55 -0.64 -34.32 -40.72
CA GLY A 55 -0.29 -35.63 -41.25
C GLY A 55 -1.52 -36.56 -41.23
N THR A 56 -2.12 -36.73 -42.40
CA THR A 56 -3.20 -37.66 -42.79
C THR A 56 -2.71 -39.13 -42.84
N ALA A 57 -3.51 -40.21 -42.92
CA ALA A 57 -4.96 -40.49 -42.76
C ALA A 57 -5.23 -42.03 -42.87
N CYS A 58 -6.53 -42.40 -42.92
CA CYS A 58 -7.19 -43.66 -43.38
C CYS A 58 -7.46 -44.72 -42.28
N GLY A 59 -8.60 -45.44 -42.19
CA GLY A 59 -9.90 -45.50 -42.91
C GLY A 59 -10.84 -46.49 -42.15
N GLN A 60 -12.11 -46.79 -42.47
CA GLN A 60 -13.05 -46.32 -43.52
C GLN A 60 -14.54 -46.60 -43.08
N ASP A 61 -15.48 -46.45 -44.03
CA ASP A 61 -16.93 -46.77 -44.12
C ASP A 61 -17.50 -47.93 -43.25
N GLU A 62 -18.78 -47.96 -42.81
CA GLU A 62 -20.01 -47.97 -43.63
C GLU A 62 -21.32 -47.63 -42.84
N ALA A 63 -22.46 -47.44 -43.55
CA ALA A 63 -23.84 -47.26 -43.04
C ALA A 63 -24.84 -47.77 -44.13
N PRO A 64 -26.21 -47.68 -44.06
CA PRO A 64 -27.13 -47.10 -43.04
C PRO A 64 -28.46 -47.93 -42.84
N LYS A 65 -29.54 -47.25 -42.35
CA LYS A 65 -31.00 -47.56 -42.42
C LYS A 65 -31.63 -48.35 -41.23
N THR A 66 -32.89 -48.14 -40.81
CA THR A 66 -34.02 -47.33 -41.35
C THR A 66 -34.95 -46.80 -40.24
N ALA A 67 -35.86 -45.87 -40.57
CA ALA A 67 -36.79 -45.21 -39.65
C ALA A 67 -38.14 -45.93 -39.46
N GLY A 68 -38.89 -45.56 -38.41
CA GLY A 68 -40.31 -45.91 -38.22
C GLY A 68 -40.92 -45.25 -36.97
N ALA A 69 -41.99 -44.48 -37.14
CA ALA A 69 -42.76 -43.83 -36.07
C ALA A 69 -44.29 -44.03 -36.33
N PRO A 70 -45.20 -43.47 -35.51
CA PRO A 70 -45.74 -44.11 -34.32
C PRO A 70 -47.24 -44.48 -34.48
N LYS A 71 -47.83 -45.18 -33.49
CA LYS A 71 -49.30 -45.27 -33.38
C LYS A 71 -49.77 -45.41 -31.93
N ALA A 72 -50.78 -44.61 -31.57
CA ALA A 72 -51.46 -44.66 -30.29
C ALA A 72 -52.92 -45.10 -30.49
N THR A 73 -53.50 -45.80 -29.50
CA THR A 73 -54.89 -45.58 -29.01
C THR A 73 -55.14 -46.39 -27.74
N ALA A 74 -55.89 -45.82 -26.80
CA ALA A 74 -56.45 -46.50 -25.62
C ALA A 74 -57.91 -46.95 -25.89
N PRO A 75 -58.56 -47.61 -24.92
CA PRO A 75 -59.86 -47.10 -24.46
C PRO A 75 -59.87 -46.78 -22.96
N ALA A 76 -60.82 -45.93 -22.55
CA ALA A 76 -60.90 -45.35 -21.21
C ALA A 76 -61.98 -45.97 -20.32
N ALA A 77 -61.84 -45.78 -19.00
CA ALA A 77 -62.93 -45.81 -18.03
C ALA A 77 -62.82 -44.56 -17.11
N THR A 78 -63.96 -43.97 -16.77
CA THR A 78 -64.12 -42.64 -16.13
C THR A 78 -64.02 -42.69 -14.58
N PRO A 79 -63.90 -41.54 -13.87
CA PRO A 79 -63.08 -41.47 -12.66
C PRO A 79 -63.85 -41.36 -11.34
N ALA A 80 -63.24 -41.85 -10.26
CA ALA A 80 -63.63 -41.55 -8.89
C ALA A 80 -63.07 -40.19 -8.44
N LYS A 81 -63.90 -39.39 -7.77
CA LYS A 81 -63.62 -38.01 -7.37
C LYS A 81 -62.91 -37.95 -6.02
N THR A 82 -61.58 -38.08 -6.00
CA THR A 82 -60.77 -37.92 -4.78
C THR A 82 -60.39 -36.46 -4.58
N ALA A 83 -60.54 -35.94 -3.34
CA ALA A 83 -60.32 -34.54 -3.03
C ALA A 83 -58.86 -34.12 -3.24
N GLN A 84 -58.65 -33.01 -3.94
CA GLN A 84 -57.35 -32.34 -4.01
C GLN A 84 -57.04 -31.71 -2.65
N SER A 85 -55.97 -32.17 -2.00
CA SER A 85 -55.39 -31.46 -0.86
C SER A 85 -54.84 -30.11 -1.33
N SER A 86 -55.29 -29.02 -0.69
CA SER A 86 -54.75 -27.69 -0.94
C SER A 86 -53.25 -27.67 -0.65
N PRO A 87 -52.41 -27.03 -1.49
CA PRO A 87 -51.00 -26.89 -1.16
C PRO A 87 -50.86 -26.04 0.10
N THR A 88 -50.23 -26.61 1.13
CA THR A 88 -49.84 -25.86 2.33
C THR A 88 -49.04 -24.63 1.90
N PRO A 89 -49.37 -23.41 2.38
CA PRO A 89 -48.55 -22.25 2.07
C PRO A 89 -47.14 -22.51 2.61
N GLN A 90 -46.15 -22.56 1.71
CA GLN A 90 -44.76 -22.60 2.14
C GLN A 90 -44.50 -21.39 3.04
N PRO A 91 -43.78 -21.53 4.16
CA PRO A 91 -43.39 -20.38 4.96
C PRO A 91 -42.61 -19.44 4.05
N SER A 92 -43.16 -18.25 3.81
CA SER A 92 -42.54 -17.20 3.03
C SER A 92 -41.14 -16.96 3.56
N SER A 93 -40.13 -17.25 2.73
CA SER A 93 -38.73 -17.05 3.07
C SER A 93 -38.53 -15.64 3.60
N SER A 94 -38.13 -15.52 4.87
CA SER A 94 -37.72 -14.25 5.47
C SER A 94 -36.78 -13.54 4.48
N PRO A 95 -36.90 -12.21 4.27
CA PRO A 95 -36.00 -11.50 3.39
C PRO A 95 -34.56 -11.83 3.78
N GLN A 96 -33.80 -12.51 2.90
CA GLN A 96 -32.41 -12.78 3.17
C GLN A 96 -31.72 -11.43 3.35
N ALA A 97 -31.19 -11.20 4.56
CA ALA A 97 -30.51 -9.96 4.87
C ALA A 97 -29.38 -9.78 3.85
N ARG A 98 -29.41 -8.64 3.15
CA ARG A 98 -28.40 -8.31 2.13
C ARG A 98 -27.01 -8.47 2.73
N ALA A 99 -26.12 -9.15 2.01
CA ALA A 99 -24.73 -9.28 2.44
C ALA A 99 -24.10 -7.88 2.68
N LYS A 100 -23.47 -7.71 3.84
CA LYS A 100 -22.64 -6.53 4.13
C LYS A 100 -21.45 -6.53 3.17
N ARG A 101 -21.08 -5.36 2.65
CA ARG A 101 -19.92 -5.19 1.77
C ARG A 101 -18.78 -4.51 2.51
N LEU A 102 -17.69 -5.24 2.72
CA LEU A 102 -16.44 -4.73 3.25
C LEU A 102 -15.46 -4.44 2.11
N LEU A 103 -14.99 -3.20 2.02
CA LEU A 103 -13.91 -2.78 1.15
C LEU A 103 -12.63 -2.47 1.97
N VAL A 104 -11.52 -3.12 1.66
CA VAL A 104 -10.19 -2.81 2.24
C VAL A 104 -9.32 -2.13 1.18
N VAL A 105 -8.80 -0.92 1.45
CA VAL A 105 -7.99 -0.16 0.48
C VAL A 105 -6.72 0.42 1.09
N GLY A 106 -5.67 0.56 0.28
CA GLY A 106 -4.54 1.43 0.62
C GLY A 106 -3.18 0.99 0.10
N ASP A 107 -2.12 1.27 0.87
CA ASP A 107 -0.73 1.10 0.42
C ASP A 107 -0.22 -0.36 0.51
N SER A 108 1.10 -0.58 0.47
CA SER A 108 1.68 -1.94 0.52
C SER A 108 1.38 -2.69 1.82
N LEU A 109 1.13 -2.00 2.94
CA LEU A 109 0.74 -2.64 4.20
C LEU A 109 -0.74 -3.06 4.19
N SER A 110 -1.58 -2.30 3.47
CA SER A 110 -2.99 -2.67 3.25
C SER A 110 -3.13 -4.00 2.50
N ILE A 111 -2.17 -4.36 1.65
CA ILE A 111 -2.16 -5.64 0.92
C ILE A 111 -2.07 -6.79 1.92
N SER A 112 -1.08 -6.75 2.83
CA SER A 112 -0.89 -7.77 3.86
C SER A 112 -2.05 -7.82 4.85
N LEU A 113 -2.61 -6.67 5.24
CA LEU A 113 -3.83 -6.60 6.05
C LEU A 113 -5.03 -7.26 5.33
N GLY A 114 -5.25 -6.86 4.08
CA GLY A 114 -6.37 -7.33 3.26
C GLY A 114 -6.31 -8.83 2.96
N GLU A 115 -5.11 -9.38 2.73
CA GLU A 115 -4.91 -10.82 2.51
C GLU A 115 -5.27 -11.66 3.74
N GLN A 116 -4.88 -11.20 4.93
CA GLN A 116 -5.20 -11.92 6.18
C GLN A 116 -6.67 -11.78 6.56
N LEU A 117 -7.30 -10.62 6.32
CA LEU A 117 -8.75 -10.47 6.48
C LEU A 117 -9.53 -11.31 5.45
N GLU A 118 -9.13 -11.33 4.18
CA GLU A 118 -9.74 -12.16 3.12
C GLU A 118 -9.72 -13.65 3.49
N HIS A 119 -8.56 -14.14 3.97
CA HIS A 119 -8.42 -15.52 4.43
C HIS A 119 -9.30 -15.82 5.66
N ALA A 120 -9.29 -14.95 6.67
CA ALA A 120 -10.07 -15.11 7.90
C ALA A 120 -11.59 -15.01 7.71
N LEU A 121 -12.03 -14.36 6.64
CA LEU A 121 -13.44 -14.13 6.30
C LEU A 121 -13.96 -15.05 5.19
N ALA A 122 -13.11 -15.91 4.62
CA ALA A 122 -13.47 -16.80 3.52
C ALA A 122 -14.71 -17.66 3.83
N GLY A 123 -15.72 -17.58 2.98
CA GLY A 123 -16.98 -18.33 3.13
C GLY A 123 -17.93 -17.81 4.21
N THR A 124 -17.66 -16.67 4.86
CA THR A 124 -18.54 -16.12 5.91
C THR A 124 -19.91 -15.72 5.34
N PRO A 125 -21.03 -16.31 5.82
CA PRO A 125 -22.36 -15.99 5.29
C PRO A 125 -22.74 -14.52 5.50
N GLY A 126 -23.35 -13.91 4.48
CA GLY A 126 -23.81 -12.52 4.56
C GLY A 126 -22.70 -11.46 4.52
N LEU A 127 -21.51 -11.81 4.02
CA LEU A 127 -20.42 -10.87 3.75
C LEU A 127 -19.96 -10.97 2.29
N ASP A 128 -19.78 -9.82 1.66
CA ASP A 128 -19.06 -9.62 0.41
C ASP A 128 -17.76 -8.85 0.74
N PHE A 129 -16.62 -9.40 0.35
CA PHE A 129 -15.30 -8.87 0.68
C PHE A 129 -14.57 -8.45 -0.60
N THR A 130 -14.09 -7.20 -0.63
CA THR A 130 -13.26 -6.68 -1.71
C THR A 130 -12.03 -5.99 -1.13
N ARG A 131 -10.88 -6.13 -1.80
CA ARG A 131 -9.67 -5.37 -1.48
C ARG A 131 -9.01 -4.75 -2.71
N ASP A 132 -8.44 -3.56 -2.57
CA ASP A 132 -7.60 -2.91 -3.57
C ASP A 132 -6.39 -2.25 -2.87
N GLY A 133 -5.29 -2.99 -2.77
CA GLY A 133 -4.04 -2.53 -2.17
C GLY A 133 -2.96 -2.29 -3.22
N GLN A 134 -2.30 -1.14 -3.19
CA GLN A 134 -1.43 -0.65 -4.27
C GLN A 134 -0.04 -0.27 -3.74
N ARG A 135 0.97 -1.02 -4.17
CA ARG A 135 2.35 -0.92 -3.66
C ARG A 135 2.95 0.47 -3.87
N SER A 136 3.65 0.97 -2.84
CA SER A 136 4.39 2.24 -2.84
C SER A 136 3.55 3.50 -3.11
N THR A 137 2.22 3.42 -3.00
CA THR A 137 1.30 4.56 -3.17
C THR A 137 1.03 5.27 -1.84
N GLY A 138 0.46 6.48 -1.92
CA GLY A 138 0.10 7.31 -0.77
C GLY A 138 -0.66 8.56 -1.23
N LEU A 139 -1.24 9.33 -0.32
CA LEU A 139 -1.97 10.56 -0.66
C LEU A 139 -1.03 11.69 -1.12
N SER A 140 0.27 11.57 -0.88
CA SER A 140 1.31 12.51 -1.31
C SER A 140 1.76 12.31 -2.77
N ARG A 141 1.43 11.18 -3.39
CA ARG A 141 1.95 10.77 -4.70
C ARG A 141 0.86 10.45 -5.73
N PRO A 142 0.00 11.42 -6.11
CA PRO A 142 -1.06 11.22 -7.09
C PRO A 142 -0.52 10.82 -8.48
N GLU A 143 0.77 11.07 -8.77
CA GLU A 143 1.42 10.63 -10.01
C GLU A 143 1.69 9.11 -10.06
N LEU A 144 1.67 8.42 -8.90
CA LEU A 144 1.69 6.96 -8.85
C LEU A 144 0.28 6.38 -8.85
N LEU A 145 -0.62 6.97 -8.06
CA LEU A 145 -2.03 6.63 -8.03
C LEU A 145 -2.85 7.78 -7.45
N ASP A 146 -3.84 8.25 -8.19
CA ASP A 146 -4.90 9.11 -7.69
C ASP A 146 -5.87 8.27 -6.84
N TRP A 147 -5.61 8.20 -5.52
CA TRP A 147 -6.46 7.51 -4.56
C TRP A 147 -7.92 7.99 -4.55
N PRO A 148 -8.22 9.31 -4.56
CA PRO A 148 -9.57 9.80 -4.76
C PRO A 148 -10.26 9.26 -6.02
N ALA A 149 -9.60 9.27 -7.19
CA ALA A 149 -10.16 8.71 -8.42
C ALA A 149 -10.37 7.19 -8.32
N ARG A 150 -9.38 6.45 -7.83
CA ARG A 150 -9.47 4.99 -7.66
C ARG A 150 -10.59 4.60 -6.69
N LEU A 151 -10.75 5.34 -5.59
CA LEU A 151 -11.80 5.07 -4.62
C LEU A 151 -13.19 5.33 -5.23
N ARG A 152 -13.36 6.39 -6.03
CA ARG A 152 -14.62 6.65 -6.77
C ARG A 152 -15.01 5.48 -7.68
N GLU A 153 -14.05 4.89 -8.41
CA GLU A 153 -14.30 3.69 -9.24
C GLU A 153 -14.81 2.51 -8.40
N LEU A 154 -14.15 2.22 -7.28
CA LEU A 154 -14.47 1.10 -6.40
C LEU A 154 -15.86 1.27 -5.76
N VAL A 155 -16.16 2.43 -5.19
CA VAL A 155 -17.45 2.68 -4.53
C VAL A 155 -18.59 2.85 -5.54
N ALA A 156 -18.33 3.30 -6.77
CA ALA A 156 -19.35 3.31 -7.82
C ALA A 156 -19.71 1.89 -8.29
N LYS A 157 -18.74 0.97 -8.34
CA LYS A 157 -18.96 -0.44 -8.70
C LYS A 157 -19.73 -1.20 -7.62
N SER A 158 -19.39 -1.00 -6.34
CA SER A 158 -20.08 -1.60 -5.21
C SER A 158 -20.01 -0.66 -3.99
N PRO A 159 -21.04 0.17 -3.73
CA PRO A 159 -21.01 1.17 -2.65
C PRO A 159 -20.90 0.53 -1.27
N PRO A 160 -19.73 0.51 -0.60
CA PRO A 160 -19.49 -0.35 0.55
C PRO A 160 -20.42 -0.05 1.74
N ASP A 161 -20.65 -1.04 2.59
CA ASP A 161 -21.31 -0.83 3.90
C ASP A 161 -20.26 -0.54 4.99
N MET A 162 -19.03 -1.03 4.78
CA MET A 162 -17.86 -0.80 5.62
C MET A 162 -16.60 -0.58 4.77
N VAL A 163 -15.75 0.36 5.16
CA VAL A 163 -14.44 0.59 4.54
C VAL A 163 -13.33 0.58 5.58
N VAL A 164 -12.28 -0.19 5.31
CA VAL A 164 -11.01 -0.14 6.04
C VAL A 164 -9.96 0.49 5.13
N ILE A 165 -9.42 1.64 5.52
CA ILE A 165 -8.39 2.38 4.78
C ILE A 165 -7.06 2.19 5.53
N MET A 166 -5.99 1.81 4.83
CA MET A 166 -4.64 1.82 5.38
C MET A 166 -3.68 2.50 4.39
N ILE A 167 -3.63 3.83 4.48
CA ILE A 167 -2.72 4.67 3.70
C ILE A 167 -1.97 5.58 4.68
N GLY A 168 -0.65 5.63 4.54
CA GLY A 168 0.18 6.64 5.20
C GLY A 168 1.67 6.29 5.30
N ALA A 169 2.05 5.03 5.08
CA ALA A 169 3.43 4.58 5.25
C ALA A 169 4.41 5.26 4.28
N ASN A 170 3.93 5.66 3.10
CA ASN A 170 4.70 6.34 2.06
C ASN A 170 4.59 7.88 2.10
N ASP A 171 3.81 8.46 3.02
CA ASP A 171 3.44 9.88 2.98
C ASP A 171 4.33 10.82 3.80
N VAL A 172 5.48 10.33 4.29
CA VAL A 172 6.51 11.15 4.97
C VAL A 172 7.32 11.97 3.94
N MET A 173 6.63 12.81 3.17
CA MET A 173 7.19 13.59 2.07
C MET A 173 6.33 14.82 1.70
N PRO A 174 6.82 15.74 0.85
CA PRO A 174 6.05 16.92 0.44
C PRO A 174 4.75 16.58 -0.31
N LEU A 175 3.74 17.43 -0.13
CA LEU A 175 2.43 17.36 -0.81
C LEU A 175 2.35 18.39 -1.93
N THR A 176 1.49 18.10 -2.91
CA THR A 176 0.96 19.10 -3.84
C THR A 176 -0.39 19.61 -3.30
N ALA A 177 -0.47 20.91 -3.03
CA ALA A 177 -1.70 21.59 -2.62
C ALA A 177 -2.65 21.84 -3.81
N ALA A 178 -3.87 22.33 -3.53
CA ALA A 178 -4.91 22.51 -4.55
C ALA A 178 -4.56 23.59 -5.62
N ASP A 179 -3.68 24.53 -5.29
CA ASP A 179 -3.13 25.55 -6.20
C ASP A 179 -1.91 25.07 -7.00
N GLY A 180 -1.51 23.79 -6.84
CA GLY A 180 -0.31 23.22 -7.45
C GLY A 180 1.00 23.52 -6.70
N SER A 181 0.97 24.28 -5.60
CA SER A 181 2.16 24.57 -4.80
C SER A 181 2.65 23.34 -4.02
N ARG A 182 3.94 23.32 -3.66
CA ARG A 182 4.55 22.25 -2.86
C ARG A 182 4.57 22.63 -1.38
N VAL A 183 3.92 21.81 -0.55
CA VAL A 183 3.92 21.94 0.91
C VAL A 183 4.85 20.86 1.48
N TYR A 184 5.98 21.27 2.06
CA TYR A 184 7.00 20.33 2.54
C TYR A 184 6.62 19.71 3.89
N PHE A 185 7.11 18.50 4.17
CA PHE A 185 6.68 17.70 5.33
C PHE A 185 6.86 18.45 6.66
N ASP A 186 7.97 19.16 6.82
CA ASP A 186 8.32 19.96 7.99
C ASP A 186 7.44 21.21 8.21
N GLN A 187 6.71 21.67 7.18
CA GLN A 187 5.90 22.88 7.27
C GLN A 187 4.62 22.65 8.09
N PRO A 188 4.17 23.63 8.91
CA PRO A 188 2.91 23.55 9.64
C PRO A 188 1.69 23.29 8.75
N ALA A 189 1.65 23.90 7.56
CA ALA A 189 0.57 23.74 6.58
C ALA A 189 0.40 22.31 6.05
N TRP A 190 1.43 21.46 6.18
CA TRP A 190 1.39 20.07 5.69
C TRP A 190 0.29 19.27 6.36
N ALA A 191 0.09 19.44 7.68
CA ALA A 191 -0.86 18.67 8.46
C ALA A 191 -2.31 18.86 7.97
N GLU A 192 -2.77 20.10 7.78
CA GLU A 192 -4.13 20.32 7.27
C GLU A 192 -4.23 19.97 5.78
N THR A 193 -3.18 20.17 4.99
CA THR A 193 -3.15 19.75 3.57
C THR A 193 -3.31 18.24 3.44
N TYR A 194 -2.68 17.46 4.34
CA TYR A 194 -2.83 16.00 4.40
C TYR A 194 -4.21 15.59 4.91
N ALA A 195 -4.69 16.20 6.00
CA ALA A 195 -6.01 15.97 6.55
C ALA A 195 -7.12 16.23 5.50
N ALA A 196 -7.01 17.29 4.71
CA ALA A 196 -7.95 17.59 3.63
C ALA A 196 -8.02 16.49 2.57
N LYS A 197 -6.87 15.95 2.12
CA LYS A 197 -6.82 14.81 1.18
C LYS A 197 -7.41 13.54 1.79
N ALA A 198 -7.11 13.24 3.06
CA ALA A 198 -7.68 12.08 3.75
C ALA A 198 -9.20 12.21 3.95
N ARG A 199 -9.68 13.42 4.27
CA ARG A 199 -11.09 13.78 4.42
C ARG A 199 -11.86 13.67 3.09
N GLU A 200 -11.21 13.87 1.94
CA GLU A 200 -11.79 13.62 0.61
C GLU A 200 -12.16 12.14 0.41
N LEU A 201 -11.29 11.19 0.81
CA LEU A 201 -11.59 9.76 0.72
C LEU A 201 -12.80 9.39 1.59
N VAL A 202 -12.88 9.93 2.80
CA VAL A 202 -14.05 9.75 3.70
C VAL A 202 -15.33 10.29 3.06
N ALA A 203 -15.26 11.45 2.40
CA ALA A 203 -16.40 12.04 1.69
C ALA A 203 -16.84 11.19 0.49
N ILE A 204 -15.91 10.65 -0.30
CA ILE A 204 -16.20 9.78 -1.45
C ILE A 204 -16.97 8.52 -1.01
N CYS A 205 -16.53 7.87 0.07
CA CYS A 205 -17.24 6.71 0.63
C CYS A 205 -18.69 7.05 1.01
N ARG A 206 -18.91 8.17 1.72
CA ARG A 206 -20.24 8.58 2.17
C ARG A 206 -21.14 9.16 1.08
N GLN A 207 -20.57 9.69 -0.01
CA GLN A 207 -21.33 10.07 -1.20
C GLN A 207 -21.92 8.85 -1.91
N ALA A 208 -21.20 7.72 -1.92
CA ALA A 208 -21.69 6.47 -2.50
C ALA A 208 -22.68 5.73 -1.58
N ASN A 209 -22.46 5.78 -0.26
CA ASN A 209 -23.40 5.27 0.74
C ASN A 209 -23.28 6.08 2.05
N PRO A 210 -24.26 6.93 2.41
CA PRO A 210 -24.19 7.77 3.61
C PRO A 210 -23.99 7.02 4.93
N GLU A 211 -24.43 5.76 4.98
CA GLU A 211 -24.32 4.90 6.16
C GLU A 211 -22.98 4.15 6.27
N THR A 212 -22.06 4.34 5.31
CA THR A 212 -20.74 3.67 5.30
C THR A 212 -20.00 3.92 6.60
N ALA A 213 -19.70 2.83 7.32
CA ALA A 213 -18.81 2.88 8.47
C ALA A 213 -17.35 2.81 7.99
N ILE A 214 -16.49 3.70 8.50
CA ILE A 214 -15.14 3.91 7.97
C ILE A 214 -14.13 3.83 9.12
N SER A 215 -13.16 2.92 8.97
CA SER A 215 -12.02 2.74 9.85
C SER A 215 -10.73 3.04 9.09
N TRP A 216 -9.85 3.88 9.64
CA TRP A 216 -8.51 4.14 9.12
C TRP A 216 -7.47 3.49 10.04
N VAL A 217 -6.71 2.54 9.51
CA VAL A 217 -5.62 1.87 10.22
C VAL A 217 -4.36 2.71 10.07
N GLY A 218 -3.78 3.13 11.20
CA GLY A 218 -2.50 3.82 11.24
C GLY A 218 -1.36 2.95 10.73
N ALA A 219 -0.30 3.57 10.21
CA ALA A 219 0.91 2.85 9.91
C ALA A 219 1.56 2.36 11.24
N PRO A 220 2.02 1.10 11.34
CA PRO A 220 2.74 0.63 12.52
C PRO A 220 4.10 1.34 12.65
N SER A 221 4.80 1.12 13.76
CA SER A 221 6.18 1.61 13.96
C SER A 221 7.11 1.22 12.80
N MET A 222 8.19 1.97 12.58
CA MET A 222 9.16 1.71 11.49
C MET A 222 10.59 1.61 12.01
N GLY A 223 11.43 0.85 11.31
CA GLY A 223 12.81 0.58 11.73
C GLY A 223 13.79 1.72 11.52
N ASP A 224 13.59 2.54 10.48
CA ASP A 224 14.32 3.80 10.33
C ASP A 224 13.72 4.87 11.24
N ALA A 225 14.55 5.53 12.06
CA ALA A 225 14.10 6.47 13.08
C ALA A 225 13.42 7.73 12.51
N ALA A 226 13.86 8.22 11.35
CA ALA A 226 13.28 9.40 10.72
C ALA A 226 11.93 9.06 10.07
N LEU A 227 11.85 7.92 9.37
CA LEU A 227 10.59 7.38 8.87
C LEU A 227 9.60 7.12 10.01
N ASN A 228 10.06 6.52 11.12
CA ASN A 228 9.24 6.24 12.30
C ASN A 228 8.63 7.53 12.86
N ALA A 229 9.46 8.54 13.16
CA ALA A 229 8.98 9.85 13.63
C ALA A 229 8.00 10.51 12.62
N GLY A 230 8.28 10.33 11.32
CA GLY A 230 7.40 10.75 10.24
C GLY A 230 6.02 10.08 10.29
N VAL A 231 5.94 8.75 10.31
CA VAL A 231 4.66 8.04 10.33
C VAL A 231 3.88 8.28 11.62
N LYS A 232 4.53 8.51 12.77
CA LYS A 232 3.84 8.95 14.01
C LYS A 232 3.12 10.28 13.78
N ARG A 233 3.73 11.23 13.06
CA ARG A 233 3.08 12.50 12.68
C ARG A 233 1.95 12.30 11.66
N VAL A 234 2.12 11.40 10.68
CA VAL A 234 1.05 11.03 9.74
C VAL A 234 -0.15 10.45 10.49
N ASN A 235 0.08 9.48 11.37
CA ASN A 235 -0.93 8.85 12.23
C ASN A 235 -1.67 9.88 13.11
N ALA A 236 -0.95 10.82 13.73
CA ALA A 236 -1.58 11.86 14.55
C ALA A 236 -2.53 12.77 13.74
N VAL A 237 -2.18 13.09 12.49
CA VAL A 237 -3.05 13.85 11.58
C VAL A 237 -4.28 13.03 11.18
N LEU A 238 -4.10 11.75 10.85
CA LEU A 238 -5.20 10.84 10.50
C LEU A 238 -6.15 10.61 11.67
N ALA A 239 -5.63 10.43 12.88
CA ALA A 239 -6.42 10.28 14.10
C ALA A 239 -7.30 11.51 14.37
N LYS A 240 -6.71 12.72 14.29
CA LYS A 240 -7.45 13.99 14.42
C LYS A 240 -8.50 14.14 13.32
N MET A 241 -8.15 13.88 12.06
CA MET A 241 -9.07 13.92 10.93
C MET A 241 -10.25 12.97 11.13
N CYS A 242 -9.99 11.74 11.59
CA CYS A 242 -11.07 10.77 11.81
C CYS A 242 -11.99 11.15 12.97
N ALA A 243 -11.46 11.69 14.07
CA ALA A 243 -12.28 12.22 15.15
C ALA A 243 -13.21 13.35 14.69
N GLU A 244 -12.73 14.26 13.83
CA GLU A 244 -13.52 15.34 13.23
C GLU A 244 -14.53 14.83 12.20
N ALA A 245 -14.13 13.88 11.36
CA ALA A 245 -14.94 13.36 10.26
C ALA A 245 -15.86 12.20 10.68
N GLY A 246 -15.82 11.75 11.93
CA GLY A 246 -16.59 10.61 12.42
C GLY A 246 -16.21 9.27 11.76
N CYS A 247 -14.93 9.07 11.41
CA CYS A 247 -14.38 7.74 11.17
C CYS A 247 -13.63 7.23 12.40
N ARG A 248 -13.44 5.92 12.53
CA ARG A 248 -12.56 5.35 13.54
C ARG A 248 -11.12 5.46 13.07
N PHE A 249 -10.22 5.87 13.96
CA PHE A 249 -8.80 5.61 13.79
C PHE A 249 -8.42 4.37 14.60
N ILE A 250 -7.67 3.44 14.00
CA ILE A 250 -7.17 2.22 14.62
C ILE A 250 -5.65 2.39 14.78
N ASP A 251 -5.18 2.47 16.02
CA ASP A 251 -3.74 2.49 16.29
C ASP A 251 -3.13 1.11 16.05
N ALA A 252 -2.14 1.05 15.18
CA ALA A 252 -1.29 -0.11 14.97
C ALA A 252 0.08 0.04 15.66
N GLU A 253 0.49 1.24 16.09
CA GLU A 253 1.83 1.49 16.61
C GLU A 253 2.13 0.65 17.85
N THR A 254 1.18 0.60 18.80
CA THR A 254 1.30 -0.18 20.04
C THR A 254 1.53 -1.67 19.78
N ALA A 255 0.93 -2.24 18.73
CA ALA A 255 1.07 -3.66 18.40
C ALA A 255 2.41 -4.03 17.74
N PHE A 256 3.24 -3.04 17.37
CA PHE A 256 4.55 -3.25 16.76
C PHE A 256 5.68 -2.53 17.51
N SER A 257 5.41 -2.10 18.74
CA SER A 257 6.38 -1.41 19.60
C SER A 257 6.54 -2.17 20.90
N ASP A 258 7.76 -2.23 21.44
CA ASP A 258 8.03 -2.83 22.75
C ASP A 258 7.38 -2.02 23.90
N GLN A 259 7.58 -2.48 25.14
CA GLN A 259 6.97 -1.87 26.33
C GLN A 259 7.43 -0.43 26.56
N GLU A 260 8.54 -0.02 25.96
CA GLU A 260 9.08 1.35 25.98
C GLU A 260 8.65 2.19 24.75
N GLY A 261 7.77 1.67 23.89
CA GLY A 261 7.29 2.36 22.68
C GLY A 261 8.32 2.44 21.55
N ARG A 262 9.36 1.58 21.60
CA ARG A 262 10.41 1.49 20.58
C ARG A 262 10.02 0.46 19.53
N TYR A 263 10.43 0.71 18.28
CA TYR A 263 10.26 -0.26 17.20
C TYR A 263 10.95 -1.60 17.52
N THR A 264 10.31 -2.70 17.13
CA THR A 264 10.87 -4.05 17.17
C THR A 264 10.50 -4.85 15.91
N ARG A 265 11.33 -5.85 15.58
CA ARG A 265 11.02 -6.87 14.56
C ARG A 265 10.41 -8.13 15.16
N HIS A 266 10.42 -8.30 16.47
CA HIS A 266 10.03 -9.55 17.13
C HIS A 266 8.90 -9.36 18.15
N ALA A 267 8.01 -10.34 18.20
CA ALA A 267 7.09 -10.55 19.31
C ALA A 267 7.39 -11.90 19.96
N LYS A 268 7.13 -12.00 21.27
CA LYS A 268 7.02 -13.27 21.97
C LYS A 268 5.58 -13.75 21.92
N ASP A 269 5.37 -14.99 21.53
CA ASP A 269 4.07 -15.65 21.66
C ASP A 269 3.82 -16.02 23.13
N ALA A 270 2.70 -15.59 23.71
CA ALA A 270 2.37 -15.85 25.11
C ALA A 270 1.92 -17.30 25.38
N ALA A 271 1.44 -18.02 24.36
CA ALA A 271 0.98 -19.40 24.48
C ALA A 271 2.14 -20.41 24.33
N THR A 272 3.08 -20.18 23.40
CA THR A 272 4.23 -21.07 23.19
C THR A 272 5.51 -20.60 23.89
N GLY A 273 5.62 -19.30 24.17
CA GLY A 273 6.84 -18.68 24.68
C GLY A 273 7.91 -18.40 23.62
N GLU A 274 7.68 -18.74 22.35
CA GLU A 274 8.64 -18.58 21.26
C GLU A 274 8.76 -17.12 20.78
N ALA A 275 9.93 -16.77 20.23
CA ALA A 275 10.15 -15.48 19.59
C ALA A 275 9.86 -15.57 18.09
N THR A 276 8.89 -14.80 17.62
CA THR A 276 8.44 -14.75 16.23
C THR A 276 8.78 -13.40 15.60
N ALA A 277 9.36 -13.41 14.40
CA ALA A 277 9.55 -12.19 13.62
C ALA A 277 8.18 -11.68 13.11
N ILE A 278 7.82 -10.45 13.48
CA ILE A 278 6.62 -9.71 13.03
C ILE A 278 6.94 -8.67 11.94
N ARG A 279 8.23 -8.40 11.70
CA ARG A 279 8.70 -7.46 10.66
C ARG A 279 9.78 -8.11 9.79
N THR A 280 9.81 -7.77 8.50
CA THR A 280 10.91 -8.15 7.61
C THR A 280 12.20 -7.38 7.98
N ALA A 281 13.31 -7.75 7.34
CA ALA A 281 14.59 -7.10 7.54
C ALA A 281 14.65 -5.64 7.05
N ASP A 282 13.71 -5.17 6.22
CA ASP A 282 13.67 -3.77 5.75
C ASP A 282 13.09 -2.79 6.77
N GLY A 283 12.46 -3.30 7.83
CA GLY A 283 11.89 -2.51 8.93
C GLY A 283 10.62 -1.73 8.58
N VAL A 284 10.00 -2.02 7.44
CA VAL A 284 8.74 -1.45 6.98
C VAL A 284 7.70 -2.55 6.80
N HIS A 285 7.99 -3.57 5.99
CA HIS A 285 7.03 -4.61 5.64
C HIS A 285 6.88 -5.70 6.70
N LEU A 286 5.70 -6.30 6.75
CA LEU A 286 5.34 -7.32 7.74
C LEU A 286 5.76 -8.72 7.26
N THR A 287 6.08 -9.59 8.22
CA THR A 287 6.04 -11.04 7.98
C THR A 287 4.58 -11.52 7.94
N GLU A 288 4.34 -12.79 7.63
CA GLU A 288 3.00 -13.38 7.75
C GLU A 288 2.43 -13.26 9.17
N ALA A 289 3.23 -13.55 10.20
CA ALA A 289 2.84 -13.37 11.60
C ALA A 289 2.54 -11.90 11.94
N GLY A 290 3.32 -10.96 11.40
CA GLY A 290 3.03 -9.53 11.53
C GLY A 290 1.75 -9.11 10.83
N ALA A 291 1.49 -9.62 9.62
CA ALA A 291 0.26 -9.35 8.88
C ALA A 291 -0.97 -9.85 9.63
N ARG A 292 -0.89 -11.07 10.22
CA ARG A 292 -1.95 -11.62 11.07
C ARG A 292 -2.15 -10.81 12.35
N LEU A 293 -1.07 -10.36 12.99
CA LEU A 293 -1.14 -9.44 14.13
C LEU A 293 -1.86 -8.13 13.79
N LEU A 294 -1.51 -7.48 12.68
CA LEU A 294 -2.17 -6.26 12.21
C LEU A 294 -3.66 -6.49 11.90
N ALA A 295 -3.99 -7.60 11.25
CA ALA A 295 -5.37 -7.96 10.94
C ALA A 295 -6.18 -8.28 12.20
N GLY A 296 -5.59 -8.94 13.20
CA GLY A 296 -6.20 -9.18 14.51
C GLY A 296 -6.45 -7.92 15.33
N VAL A 297 -5.48 -6.99 15.36
CA VAL A 297 -5.64 -5.66 15.99
C VAL A 297 -6.76 -4.87 15.33
N THR A 298 -6.83 -4.90 13.99
CA THR A 298 -7.91 -4.31 13.21
C THR A 298 -9.25 -4.95 13.60
N ALA A 299 -9.35 -6.28 13.52
CA ALA A 299 -10.54 -7.08 13.82
C ALA A 299 -11.05 -6.99 15.27
N ALA A 300 -10.19 -6.62 16.22
CA ALA A 300 -10.52 -6.34 17.62
C ALA A 300 -11.00 -4.89 17.84
N SER A 301 -10.62 -3.96 16.95
CA SER A 301 -10.95 -2.53 17.05
C SER A 301 -12.25 -2.16 16.34
N LEU A 302 -12.68 -2.95 15.35
CA LEU A 302 -13.95 -2.77 14.64
C LEU A 302 -15.14 -3.09 15.56
N ALA A 303 -16.11 -2.18 15.66
CA ALA A 303 -17.28 -2.32 16.54
C ALA A 303 -18.54 -1.60 16.00
N GLY A 304 -19.71 -1.93 16.53
CA GLY A 304 -20.98 -1.27 16.18
C GLY A 304 -21.36 -1.50 14.71
N LYS A 305 -21.52 -0.42 13.92
CA LYS A 305 -21.77 -0.54 12.47
C LYS A 305 -20.66 -1.32 11.75
N GLU A 306 -19.44 -1.20 12.23
CA GLU A 306 -18.23 -1.86 11.73
C GLU A 306 -18.09 -3.32 12.22
N GLN A 307 -19.05 -3.83 13.00
CA GLN A 307 -18.98 -5.21 13.47
C GLN A 307 -19.04 -6.18 12.29
N LEU A 308 -17.96 -6.94 12.11
CA LEU A 308 -17.89 -8.04 11.16
C LEU A 308 -18.70 -9.24 11.69
N PRO A 309 -19.32 -10.03 10.80
CA PRO A 309 -19.98 -11.27 11.17
C PRO A 309 -19.00 -12.25 11.85
N PRO A 310 -19.47 -13.15 12.74
CA PRO A 310 -18.64 -14.17 13.34
C PRO A 310 -18.01 -15.10 12.29
N ALA A 311 -16.71 -15.36 12.41
CA ALA A 311 -15.97 -16.30 11.57
C ALA A 311 -14.81 -16.89 12.38
N ALA A 312 -14.53 -18.18 12.25
CA ALA A 312 -13.49 -18.85 13.02
C ALA A 312 -12.10 -18.21 12.80
N GLY A 313 -11.76 -17.87 11.55
CA GLY A 313 -10.50 -17.18 11.23
C GLY A 313 -10.40 -15.78 11.83
N LEU A 314 -11.53 -15.06 12.01
CA LEU A 314 -11.54 -13.78 12.72
C LEU A 314 -11.18 -13.95 14.20
N ASP A 315 -11.66 -15.03 14.82
CA ASP A 315 -11.41 -15.31 16.24
C ASP A 315 -9.98 -15.84 16.45
N GLU A 316 -9.41 -16.57 15.50
CA GLU A 316 -7.97 -16.87 15.44
C GLU A 316 -7.11 -15.60 15.33
N LEU A 317 -7.42 -14.68 14.41
CA LEU A 317 -6.69 -13.41 14.29
C LEU A 317 -6.75 -12.60 15.59
N ARG A 318 -7.93 -12.52 16.21
CA ARG A 318 -8.11 -11.87 17.52
C ARG A 318 -7.33 -12.58 18.63
N ALA A 319 -7.25 -13.92 18.61
CA ALA A 319 -6.42 -14.67 19.55
C ALA A 319 -4.94 -14.35 19.36
N GLN A 320 -4.43 -14.44 18.13
CA GLN A 320 -3.03 -14.13 17.84
C GLN A 320 -2.65 -12.68 18.20
N ALA A 321 -3.54 -11.71 17.99
CA ALA A 321 -3.32 -10.33 18.45
C ALA A 321 -3.39 -10.19 19.99
N ARG A 322 -4.15 -11.04 20.69
CA ARG A 322 -4.12 -11.16 22.15
C ARG A 322 -2.92 -11.93 22.68
N ASP A 323 -2.22 -12.74 21.89
CA ASP A 323 -1.17 -13.64 22.40
C ASP A 323 0.24 -13.21 21.99
N LEU A 324 0.43 -12.61 20.82
CA LEU A 324 1.71 -11.99 20.46
C LEU A 324 1.97 -10.72 21.28
N ARG A 325 3.16 -10.63 21.87
CA ARG A 325 3.64 -9.47 22.62
C ARG A 325 4.93 -8.96 22.01
N PRO A 326 4.95 -7.75 21.41
CA PRO A 326 6.19 -7.09 21.02
C PRO A 326 7.22 -7.15 22.15
N MET A 327 8.42 -7.60 21.82
CA MET A 327 9.54 -7.67 22.74
C MET A 327 10.69 -6.87 22.16
N PRO A 328 11.61 -6.30 22.96
CA PRO A 328 12.83 -5.73 22.43
C PRO A 328 13.51 -6.74 21.51
N ASP A 329 13.94 -6.28 20.33
CA ASP A 329 14.74 -7.10 19.42
C ASP A 329 15.87 -7.76 20.23
N PRO A 330 16.07 -9.09 20.15
CA PRO A 330 17.11 -9.73 20.93
C PRO A 330 18.42 -9.03 20.59
N VAL A 331 19.01 -8.37 21.60
CA VAL A 331 20.22 -7.59 21.45
C VAL A 331 21.17 -8.49 20.70
N SER A 332 21.58 -8.07 19.49
CA SER A 332 22.60 -8.79 18.77
C SER A 332 23.82 -8.75 19.66
N GLN A 333 24.04 -9.86 20.38
CA GLN A 333 25.34 -10.19 20.89
C GLN A 333 26.19 -10.28 19.63
N THR A 334 26.82 -9.17 19.25
CA THR A 334 28.10 -9.19 18.53
C THR A 334 28.86 -10.31 19.19
N PRO A 335 29.09 -11.45 18.51
CA PRO A 335 29.47 -12.68 19.19
C PRO A 335 30.64 -12.37 20.10
N ARG A 336 30.41 -12.49 21.42
CA ARG A 336 31.43 -12.19 22.42
C ARG A 336 32.59 -13.10 22.05
N GLU A 337 33.68 -12.51 21.55
CA GLU A 337 34.70 -13.27 20.82
C GLU A 337 35.25 -14.37 21.73
N THR A 338 34.74 -15.59 21.55
CA THR A 338 35.34 -16.77 22.11
C THR A 338 36.69 -16.91 21.40
N PRO A 339 37.83 -16.90 22.12
CA PRO A 339 39.13 -17.11 21.50
C PRO A 339 39.22 -18.58 21.05
N GLY A 340 38.65 -18.86 19.88
CA GLY A 340 38.22 -20.20 19.48
C GLY A 340 38.01 -20.36 17.99
N LYS A 341 39.11 -20.30 17.22
CA LYS A 341 39.20 -20.69 15.80
C LYS A 341 38.27 -19.93 14.84
N SER A 342 38.61 -18.65 14.61
CA SER A 342 38.25 -17.96 13.37
C SER A 342 38.73 -18.77 12.15
N LYS A 343 37.78 -19.33 11.37
CA LYS A 343 38.04 -19.60 9.95
C LYS A 343 38.12 -18.25 9.26
N ALA A 344 39.33 -17.78 9.00
CA ALA A 344 39.58 -16.46 8.42
C ALA A 344 38.68 -16.21 7.21
N LYS A 345 37.84 -15.15 7.28
CA LYS A 345 37.06 -14.69 6.12
C LYS A 345 38.04 -14.37 5.00
N ALA A 346 38.00 -15.15 3.92
CA ALA A 346 38.87 -14.94 2.77
C ALA A 346 38.67 -13.50 2.25
N LYS A 347 39.77 -12.72 2.21
CA LYS A 347 39.77 -11.32 1.76
C LYS A 347 39.12 -11.23 0.38
N VAL A 348 38.10 -10.37 0.26
CA VAL A 348 37.37 -10.15 -1.00
C VAL A 348 38.37 -9.77 -2.09
N ARG A 349 38.44 -10.57 -3.16
CA ARG A 349 39.35 -10.34 -4.28
C ARG A 349 38.60 -9.63 -5.41
N ALA A 350 39.17 -8.54 -5.91
CA ALA A 350 38.69 -7.92 -7.15
C ALA A 350 38.92 -8.87 -8.33
N SER A 351 37.95 -8.93 -9.25
CA SER A 351 38.08 -9.70 -10.50
C SER A 351 38.84 -8.96 -11.61
N GLY A 352 39.24 -7.71 -11.36
CA GLY A 352 39.76 -6.78 -12.38
C GLY A 352 38.68 -6.21 -13.31
N LYS A 353 37.44 -6.74 -13.29
CA LYS A 353 36.34 -6.26 -14.11
C LYS A 353 35.59 -5.11 -13.43
N VAL A 354 35.10 -4.19 -14.24
CA VAL A 354 34.28 -3.04 -13.84
C VAL A 354 32.93 -3.14 -14.53
N TYR A 355 31.87 -2.75 -13.81
CA TYR A 355 30.51 -2.66 -14.30
C TYR A 355 30.05 -1.20 -14.31
N SER A 356 29.60 -0.70 -15.46
CA SER A 356 28.96 0.61 -15.55
C SER A 356 27.46 0.48 -15.25
N VAL A 357 27.03 1.15 -14.18
CA VAL A 357 25.62 1.22 -13.73
C VAL A 357 24.71 1.69 -14.86
N ARG A 358 23.57 1.03 -15.02
CA ARG A 358 22.53 1.40 -15.99
C ARG A 358 21.32 1.99 -15.28
N ASP A 359 20.39 2.55 -16.05
CA ASP A 359 19.11 2.99 -15.52
C ASP A 359 18.37 1.83 -14.82
N GLY A 360 17.75 2.12 -13.68
CA GLY A 360 17.07 1.13 -12.83
C GLY A 360 17.96 0.10 -12.10
N ASP A 361 19.29 0.19 -12.16
CA ASP A 361 20.17 -0.74 -11.46
C ASP A 361 20.28 -0.47 -9.94
N THR A 362 20.36 -1.55 -9.17
CA THR A 362 20.68 -1.55 -7.73
C THR A 362 21.80 -2.56 -7.47
N PHE A 363 22.53 -2.46 -6.34
CA PHE A 363 23.57 -3.42 -5.97
C PHE A 363 23.07 -4.87 -6.03
N ARG A 364 21.87 -5.14 -5.48
CA ARG A 364 21.17 -6.43 -5.60
C ARG A 364 20.98 -6.92 -7.02
N LEU A 365 20.47 -6.07 -7.92
CA LEU A 365 20.21 -6.44 -9.31
C LEU A 365 21.50 -6.65 -10.09
N ILE A 366 22.52 -5.82 -9.86
CA ILE A 366 23.85 -5.98 -10.46
C ILE A 366 24.50 -7.27 -9.96
N ALA A 367 24.51 -7.51 -8.65
CA ALA A 367 25.10 -8.71 -8.04
C ALA A 367 24.45 -9.99 -8.58
N LYS A 368 23.11 -10.05 -8.61
CA LYS A 368 22.35 -11.16 -9.22
C LYS A 368 22.68 -11.34 -10.70
N ARG A 369 22.70 -10.26 -11.50
CA ARG A 369 22.99 -10.29 -12.94
C ARG A 369 24.44 -10.72 -13.22
N MET A 370 25.39 -10.29 -12.38
CA MET A 370 26.81 -10.58 -12.50
C MET A 370 27.22 -11.89 -11.83
N GLY A 371 26.32 -12.58 -11.12
CA GLY A 371 26.59 -13.85 -10.44
C GLY A 371 27.63 -13.72 -9.33
N VAL A 372 27.56 -12.64 -8.55
CA VAL A 372 28.46 -12.34 -7.42
C VAL A 372 27.66 -12.10 -6.13
N SER A 373 28.33 -12.16 -4.98
CA SER A 373 27.72 -11.75 -3.71
C SER A 373 27.48 -10.23 -3.69
N GLU A 374 26.31 -9.81 -3.21
CA GLU A 374 25.96 -8.41 -2.99
C GLU A 374 26.89 -7.77 -1.95
N ASP A 375 27.17 -8.48 -0.84
CA ASP A 375 28.10 -8.02 0.21
C ASP A 375 29.53 -7.86 -0.31
N ASP A 376 30.02 -8.81 -1.12
CA ASP A 376 31.36 -8.71 -1.73
C ASP A 376 31.44 -7.55 -2.74
N LEU A 377 30.32 -7.21 -3.40
CA LEU A 377 30.23 -6.10 -4.34
C LEU A 377 30.19 -4.75 -3.61
N ILE A 378 29.46 -4.64 -2.50
CA ILE A 378 29.43 -3.44 -1.64
C ILE A 378 30.80 -3.24 -0.99
N ALA A 379 31.38 -4.27 -0.38
CA ALA A 379 32.68 -4.20 0.30
C ALA A 379 33.85 -3.81 -0.62
N LEU A 380 33.72 -4.04 -1.93
CA LEU A 380 34.72 -3.66 -2.94
C LEU A 380 34.52 -2.24 -3.51
N ASN A 381 33.40 -1.57 -3.18
CA ASN A 381 33.03 -0.24 -3.67
C ASN A 381 32.56 0.67 -2.51
N PRO A 382 33.41 0.95 -1.51
CA PRO A 382 33.02 1.73 -0.33
C PRO A 382 32.57 3.17 -0.64
N ASP A 383 33.03 3.74 -1.77
CA ASP A 383 32.71 5.10 -2.20
C ASP A 383 31.35 5.22 -2.91
N ALA A 384 30.62 4.11 -3.10
CA ALA A 384 29.34 4.07 -3.79
C ALA A 384 28.17 3.86 -2.81
N ASP A 385 27.26 4.83 -2.71
CA ASP A 385 26.04 4.71 -1.88
C ASP A 385 25.12 3.60 -2.45
N PRO A 386 24.83 2.51 -1.69
CA PRO A 386 23.98 1.43 -2.17
C PRO A 386 22.55 1.84 -2.52
N ARG A 387 22.09 2.99 -2.01
CA ARG A 387 20.75 3.55 -2.24
C ARG A 387 20.72 4.59 -3.38
N ARG A 388 21.87 5.01 -3.90
CA ARG A 388 22.00 6.12 -4.87
C ARG A 388 23.08 5.88 -5.92
N LEU A 389 22.96 4.78 -6.65
CA LEU A 389 23.79 4.53 -7.82
C LEU A 389 23.49 5.53 -8.94
N SER A 390 24.53 6.09 -9.56
CA SER A 390 24.43 7.03 -10.69
C SER A 390 24.62 6.30 -12.01
N ILE A 391 23.81 6.62 -13.03
CA ILE A 391 23.95 6.02 -14.37
C ILE A 391 25.36 6.33 -14.92
N GLY A 392 26.05 5.29 -15.42
CA GLY A 392 27.44 5.36 -15.86
C GLY A 392 28.50 5.18 -14.76
N GLN A 393 28.12 5.16 -13.48
CA GLN A 393 29.05 4.93 -12.36
C GLN A 393 29.75 3.58 -12.48
N SER A 394 31.06 3.56 -12.24
CA SER A 394 31.91 2.37 -12.35
C SER A 394 31.98 1.63 -11.02
N LEU A 395 31.47 0.39 -10.98
CA LEU A 395 31.60 -0.53 -9.83
C LEU A 395 32.59 -1.65 -10.12
N ARG A 396 33.56 -1.85 -9.23
CA ARG A 396 34.54 -2.95 -9.25
C ARG A 396 33.81 -4.26 -8.91
N LEU A 397 33.92 -5.27 -9.77
CA LEU A 397 33.29 -6.57 -9.53
C LEU A 397 34.21 -7.51 -8.74
N PRO A 398 33.73 -8.21 -7.70
CA PRO A 398 34.51 -9.23 -7.00
C PRO A 398 34.66 -10.50 -7.86
N VAL A 399 35.61 -11.36 -7.51
CA VAL A 399 35.74 -12.70 -8.10
C VAL A 399 34.51 -13.54 -7.72
N ARG A 400 33.87 -14.19 -8.70
CA ARG A 400 32.81 -15.16 -8.43
C ARG A 400 33.34 -16.29 -7.55
N ARG A 401 32.72 -16.51 -6.40
CA ARG A 401 32.90 -17.73 -5.61
C ARG A 401 32.30 -18.89 -6.43
N ARG A 402 33.05 -19.99 -6.56
CA ARG A 402 32.58 -21.21 -7.22
C ARG A 402 31.68 -22.00 -6.28
#